data_AF-A4NZG1-F1
#
_entry.id   AF-A4NZG1-F1
#
_cell.length_a   1.000
_cell.length_b   1.000
_cell.length_c   1.000
_cell.angle_alpha   90.00
_cell.angle_beta   90.00
_cell.angle_gamma   90.00
#
_symmetry.space_group_name_H-M   'P 1'
#
loop_
_entity.id
_entity.type
_entity.pdbx_description
1 polymer ?
#
loop_
_entity_poly.entity_id
_entity_poly.type
_entity_poly.pdbx_seq_one_letter_code
_entity_poly.pdbx_strand_id
1 'polypeptide(L)'
;MAATILVGQALGTGSPQNAKKIGYAALLLGLTVTIITALITIFFRYEIASIFVTDEIVIAMAANLLLFAALYQFSDTIQMVVGGILRGYKDTKMILYITLFSYWVIGVPLGYTLGRTDWLIPHIDAKGFWIAFVVSLTFAAFLLSLRMKKMQAMSDNAILQRLEKLK
;
A
#
# COMPACT_ATOMS: atom_id res chain seq x y z
N MET A 1 2.70 -7.67 9.67
CA MET A 1 3.42 -7.69 10.96
C MET A 1 4.46 -8.80 11.03
N ALA A 2 4.17 -10.03 10.60
CA ALA A 2 5.15 -11.13 10.54
C ALA A 2 6.43 -10.76 9.73
N ALA A 3 6.28 -10.09 8.58
CA ALA A 3 7.42 -9.66 7.76
C ALA A 3 8.40 -8.74 8.53
N THR A 4 7.90 -7.85 9.39
CA THR A 4 8.73 -6.96 10.21
C THR A 4 9.60 -7.74 11.19
N ILE A 5 9.00 -8.73 11.86
CA ILE A 5 9.67 -9.56 12.87
C ILE A 5 10.72 -10.44 12.20
N LEU A 6 10.35 -11.16 11.14
CA LEU A 6 11.24 -12.08 10.43
C LEU A 6 12.43 -11.36 9.77
N VAL A 7 12.19 -10.19 9.16
CA VAL A 7 13.27 -9.35 8.61
C VAL A 7 14.16 -8.82 9.73
N GLY A 8 13.58 -8.33 10.83
CA GLY A 8 14.35 -7.85 11.99
C GLY A 8 15.21 -8.95 12.62
N GLN A 9 14.67 -10.17 12.74
CA GLN A 9 15.39 -11.33 13.26
C GLN A 9 16.54 -11.74 12.32
N ALA A 10 16.30 -11.84 11.00
CA ALA A 10 17.34 -12.17 10.03
C ALA A 10 18.50 -11.16 10.06
N LEU A 11 18.18 -9.86 10.17
CA LEU A 11 19.19 -8.81 10.35
C LEU A 11 19.94 -8.95 11.69
N GLY A 12 19.25 -9.31 12.77
CA GLY A 12 19.85 -9.58 14.08
C GLY A 12 20.84 -10.75 14.08
N THR A 13 20.61 -11.76 13.22
CA THR A 13 21.54 -12.89 13.01
C THR A 13 22.70 -12.58 12.07
N GLY A 14 22.84 -11.34 11.58
CA GLY A 14 23.89 -10.96 10.65
C GLY A 14 23.70 -11.49 9.23
N SER A 15 22.47 -11.84 8.81
CA SER A 15 22.18 -12.41 7.49
C SER A 15 21.27 -11.51 6.61
N PRO A 16 21.78 -10.38 6.06
CA PRO A 16 20.99 -9.49 5.20
C PRO A 16 20.42 -10.15 3.94
N GLN A 17 21.07 -11.18 3.38
CA GLN A 17 20.56 -11.99 2.28
C GLN A 17 19.24 -12.68 2.64
N ASN A 18 19.16 -13.25 3.84
CA ASN A 18 17.93 -13.92 4.28
C ASN A 18 16.82 -12.89 4.52
N ALA A 19 17.15 -11.72 5.05
CA ALA A 19 16.20 -10.61 5.17
C ALA A 19 15.61 -10.19 3.80
N LYS A 20 16.43 -10.16 2.74
CA LYS A 20 15.96 -9.88 1.37
C LYS A 20 14.99 -10.96 0.89
N LYS A 21 15.35 -12.24 1.01
CA LYS A 21 14.51 -13.38 0.61
C LYS A 21 13.16 -13.38 1.34
N ILE A 22 13.18 -13.19 2.66
CA ILE A 22 11.97 -13.10 3.49
C ILE A 22 11.09 -11.93 3.02
N GLY A 23 11.69 -10.77 2.72
CA GLY A 23 10.95 -9.61 2.21
C GLY A 23 10.22 -9.89 0.90
N TYR A 24 10.90 -10.52 -0.08
CA TYR A 24 10.26 -10.88 -1.35
C TYR A 24 9.19 -11.96 -1.19
N ALA A 25 9.43 -12.97 -0.35
CA ALA A 25 8.44 -14.00 -0.07
C ALA A 25 7.18 -13.41 0.59
N ALA A 26 7.34 -12.48 1.53
CA ALA A 26 6.22 -11.79 2.16
C ALA A 26 5.42 -10.95 1.15
N LEU A 27 6.09 -10.28 0.20
CA LEU A 27 5.41 -9.53 -0.86
C LEU A 27 4.62 -10.45 -1.79
N LEU A 28 5.22 -11.56 -2.22
CA LEU A 28 4.55 -12.53 -3.09
C LEU A 28 3.31 -13.11 -2.42
N LEU A 29 3.43 -13.55 -1.17
CA LEU A 29 2.30 -14.09 -0.40
C LEU A 29 1.20 -13.04 -0.19
N GLY A 30 1.57 -11.81 0.17
CA GLY A 30 0.61 -10.71 0.34
C GLY A 30 -0.15 -10.43 -0.96
N LEU A 31 0.55 -10.35 -2.08
CA LEU A 31 -0.06 -10.12 -3.39
C LEU A 31 -0.97 -11.28 -3.82
N THR A 32 -0.59 -12.53 -3.58
CA THR A 32 -1.45 -13.70 -3.88
C THR A 32 -2.75 -13.64 -3.09
N VAL A 33 -2.69 -13.37 -1.79
CA VAL A 33 -3.89 -13.21 -0.96
C VAL A 33 -4.74 -12.03 -1.44
N THR A 34 -4.10 -10.94 -1.84
CA THR A 34 -4.77 -9.76 -2.38
C THR A 34 -5.50 -10.05 -3.68
N ILE A 35 -4.89 -10.81 -4.59
CA ILE A 35 -5.53 -11.22 -5.85
C ILE A 35 -6.79 -12.03 -5.55
N ILE A 36 -6.70 -13.01 -4.63
CA ILE A 36 -7.85 -13.85 -4.26
C ILE A 36 -8.97 -13.00 -3.65
N THR A 37 -8.64 -12.13 -2.70
CA THR A 37 -9.62 -11.28 -2.02
C THR A 37 -10.23 -10.22 -2.94
N ALA A 38 -9.45 -9.64 -3.84
CA ALA A 38 -9.92 -8.72 -4.87
C ALA A 38 -10.87 -9.42 -5.85
N LEU A 39 -10.57 -10.64 -6.29
CA LEU A 39 -11.45 -11.43 -7.15
C LEU A 39 -12.78 -11.74 -6.44
N ILE A 40 -12.74 -12.20 -5.18
CA ILE A 40 -13.95 -12.41 -4.38
C ILE A 40 -14.76 -11.10 -4.29
N THR A 41 -14.10 -9.98 -4.03
CA THR A 41 -14.77 -8.66 -3.95
C THR A 41 -15.44 -8.28 -5.26
N ILE A 42 -14.81 -8.56 -6.41
CA ILE A 42 -15.36 -8.24 -7.74
C ILE A 42 -16.56 -9.13 -8.07
N PHE A 43 -16.47 -10.44 -7.84
CA PHE A 43 -17.53 -11.39 -8.16
C PHE A 43 -18.74 -11.24 -7.24
N PHE A 44 -18.52 -10.99 -5.95
CA PHE A 44 -19.58 -10.90 -4.94
C PHE A 44 -19.97 -9.46 -4.57
N ARG A 45 -19.65 -8.47 -5.41
CA ARG A 45 -19.85 -7.05 -5.09
C ARG A 45 -21.31 -6.68 -4.80
N TYR A 46 -22.28 -7.34 -5.45
CA TYR A 46 -23.71 -7.03 -5.25
C TYR A 46 -24.24 -7.69 -3.98
N GLU A 47 -23.81 -8.90 -3.69
CA GLU A 47 -24.11 -9.68 -2.50
C GLU A 47 -23.51 -9.03 -1.25
N ILE A 48 -22.27 -8.52 -1.36
CA ILE A 48 -21.64 -7.76 -0.28
C ILE A 48 -22.43 -6.47 -0.02
N ALA A 49 -22.82 -5.76 -1.08
CA ALA A 49 -23.58 -4.51 -0.94
C ALA A 49 -25.00 -4.74 -0.36
N SER A 50 -25.67 -5.82 -0.73
CA SER A 50 -27.03 -6.13 -0.27
C SER A 50 -27.11 -6.54 1.20
N ILE A 51 -26.00 -6.94 1.82
CA ILE A 51 -25.93 -7.19 3.27
C ILE A 51 -26.10 -5.89 4.06
N PHE A 52 -25.60 -4.77 3.54
CA PHE A 52 -25.59 -3.48 4.25
C PHE A 52 -26.80 -2.60 3.92
N VAL A 53 -27.34 -2.73 2.71
CA VAL A 53 -28.41 -1.85 2.22
C VAL A 53 -29.45 -2.67 1.47
N THR A 54 -30.72 -2.31 1.64
CA THR A 54 -31.87 -2.99 1.01
C THR A 54 -32.35 -2.28 -0.26
N ASP A 55 -31.98 -1.01 -0.46
CA ASP A 55 -32.34 -0.21 -1.63
C ASP A 55 -31.46 -0.56 -2.84
N GLU A 56 -32.09 -0.99 -3.94
CA GLU A 56 -31.41 -1.41 -5.17
C GLU A 56 -30.54 -0.31 -5.81
N ILE A 57 -30.94 0.95 -5.71
CA ILE A 57 -30.17 2.07 -6.27
C ILE A 57 -28.86 2.22 -5.51
N VAL A 58 -28.92 2.13 -4.18
CA VAL A 58 -27.74 2.27 -3.32
C VAL A 58 -26.84 1.03 -3.45
N ILE A 59 -27.41 -0.16 -3.59
CA ILE A 59 -26.66 -1.40 -3.87
C ILE A 59 -25.84 -1.25 -5.17
N ALA A 60 -26.45 -0.75 -6.24
CA ALA A 60 -25.75 -0.54 -7.52
C ALA A 60 -24.61 0.49 -7.39
N MET A 61 -24.79 1.55 -6.60
CA MET A 61 -23.73 2.52 -6.33
C MET A 61 -22.60 1.91 -5.49
N ALA A 62 -22.93 1.18 -4.43
CA ALA A 62 -21.95 0.51 -3.57
C ALA A 62 -21.15 -0.57 -4.32
N ALA A 63 -21.80 -1.36 -5.16
CA ALA A 63 -21.15 -2.36 -6.01
C ALA A 63 -20.11 -1.74 -6.97
N ASN A 64 -20.38 -0.53 -7.48
CA ASN A 64 -19.40 0.23 -8.27
C ASN A 64 -18.22 0.72 -7.42
N LEU A 65 -18.46 1.14 -6.18
CA LEU A 65 -17.39 1.53 -5.24
C LEU A 65 -16.50 0.35 -4.85
N LEU A 66 -17.06 -0.86 -4.74
CA LEU A 66 -16.31 -2.07 -4.46
C LEU A 66 -15.30 -2.43 -5.56
N LEU A 67 -15.51 -1.99 -6.81
CA LEU A 67 -14.48 -2.10 -7.85
C LEU A 67 -13.24 -1.25 -7.52
N PHE A 68 -13.44 -0.03 -7.03
CA PHE A 68 -12.33 0.82 -6.57
C PHE A 68 -11.67 0.22 -5.32
N ALA A 69 -12.45 -0.40 -4.43
CA ALA A 69 -11.91 -1.12 -3.28
C ALA A 69 -11.01 -2.29 -3.70
N ALA A 70 -11.38 -3.05 -4.74
CA ALA A 70 -10.55 -4.13 -5.28
C ALA A 70 -9.21 -3.61 -5.82
N LEU A 71 -9.19 -2.48 -6.53
CA LEU A 71 -7.95 -1.83 -6.98
C LEU A 71 -7.11 -1.27 -5.82
N TYR A 72 -7.78 -0.68 -4.84
CA TYR A 72 -7.16 -0.15 -3.62
C TYR A 72 -6.39 -1.24 -2.86
N GLN A 73 -6.95 -2.45 -2.73
CA GLN A 73 -6.33 -3.55 -1.97
C GLN A 73 -4.90 -3.86 -2.45
N PHE A 74 -4.64 -3.81 -3.77
CA PHE A 74 -3.29 -4.04 -4.31
C PHE A 74 -2.28 -3.04 -3.78
N SER A 75 -2.62 -1.75 -3.85
CA SER A 75 -1.73 -0.67 -3.41
C SER A 75 -1.54 -0.70 -1.89
N ASP A 76 -2.61 -0.97 -1.13
CA ASP A 76 -2.55 -1.07 0.33
C ASP A 76 -1.68 -2.25 0.79
N THR A 77 -1.84 -3.44 0.20
CA THR A 77 -1.02 -4.60 0.56
C THR A 77 0.46 -4.35 0.31
N ILE A 78 0.83 -3.74 -0.81
CA ILE A 78 2.24 -3.40 -1.10
C ILE A 78 2.76 -2.45 -0.02
N GLN A 79 2.03 -1.38 0.31
CA GLN A 79 2.46 -0.44 1.35
C GLN A 79 2.61 -1.11 2.72
N MET A 80 1.66 -1.95 3.11
CA MET A 80 1.67 -2.63 4.40
C MET A 80 2.83 -3.61 4.52
N VAL A 81 3.09 -4.40 3.48
CA VAL A 81 4.20 -5.37 3.47
C VAL A 81 5.54 -4.65 3.37
N VAL A 82 5.73 -3.74 2.41
CA VAL A 82 6.99 -2.98 2.25
C VAL A 82 7.27 -2.12 3.48
N GLY A 83 6.27 -1.42 4.00
CA GLY A 83 6.39 -0.67 5.25
C GLY A 83 6.71 -1.58 6.44
N GLY A 84 6.21 -2.82 6.45
CA GLY A 84 6.60 -3.83 7.42
C GLY A 84 8.08 -4.24 7.30
N ILE A 85 8.56 -4.45 6.08
CA ILE A 85 9.96 -4.80 5.79
C ILE A 85 10.88 -3.65 6.20
N LEU A 86 10.59 -2.41 5.77
CA LEU A 86 11.37 -1.21 6.10
C LEU A 86 11.42 -0.94 7.61
N ARG A 87 10.33 -1.22 8.35
CA ARG A 87 10.33 -1.21 9.82
C ARG A 87 11.31 -2.23 10.39
N GLY A 88 11.43 -3.42 9.80
CA GLY A 88 12.42 -4.43 10.17
C GLY A 88 13.87 -3.95 9.96
N TYR A 89 14.11 -3.14 8.92
CA TYR A 89 15.38 -2.45 8.69
C TYR A 89 15.59 -1.19 9.57
N LYS A 90 14.68 -0.89 10.51
CA LYS A 90 14.67 0.33 11.34
C LYS A 90 14.57 1.65 10.55
N ASP A 91 14.16 1.63 9.28
CA ASP A 91 13.99 2.86 8.48
C ASP A 91 12.54 3.37 8.55
N THR A 92 12.11 3.76 9.76
CA THR A 92 10.73 4.21 10.02
C THR A 92 10.47 5.65 9.61
N LYS A 93 11.50 6.51 9.69
CA LYS A 93 11.41 7.93 9.32
C LYS A 93 11.06 8.10 7.84
N MET A 94 11.67 7.31 6.96
CA MET A 94 11.37 7.38 5.53
C MET A 94 9.94 6.91 5.22
N ILE A 95 9.43 5.92 5.95
CA ILE A 95 8.03 5.50 5.79
C ILE A 95 7.09 6.67 6.11
N LEU A 96 7.33 7.37 7.23
CA LEU A 96 6.54 8.52 7.63
C LEU A 96 6.58 9.62 6.57
N TYR A 97 7.77 10.02 6.11
CA TYR A 97 7.87 11.12 5.13
C TYR A 97 7.22 10.77 3.80
N ILE A 98 7.41 9.55 3.29
CA ILE A 98 6.83 9.12 2.02
C ILE A 98 5.31 9.06 2.10
N THR A 99 4.76 8.46 3.17
CA THR A 99 3.30 8.34 3.35
C THR A 99 2.65 9.70 3.57
N LEU A 100 3.25 10.56 4.40
CA LEU A 100 2.76 11.91 4.63
C LEU A 100 2.74 12.71 3.32
N PHE A 101 3.86 12.71 2.58
CA PHE A 101 3.95 13.43 1.31
C PHE A 101 2.92 12.91 0.30
N SER A 102 2.79 11.60 0.16
CA SER A 102 1.88 11.00 -0.83
C SER A 102 0.42 11.33 -0.52
N TYR A 103 0.00 11.28 0.74
CA TYR A 103 -1.39 11.53 1.10
C TYR A 103 -1.73 13.03 1.14
N TRP A 104 -0.82 13.86 1.65
CA TRP A 104 -1.10 15.29 1.79
C TRP A 104 -0.81 16.10 0.53
N VAL A 105 0.29 15.83 -0.17
CA VAL A 105 0.69 16.64 -1.33
C VAL A 105 0.01 16.14 -2.61
N ILE A 106 -0.26 14.84 -2.69
CA ILE A 106 -0.93 14.26 -3.86
C ILE A 106 -2.39 13.99 -3.54
N GLY A 107 -2.68 13.15 -2.54
CA GLY A 107 -4.06 12.72 -2.24
C GLY A 107 -5.05 13.86 -2.03
N VAL A 108 -4.72 14.82 -1.17
CA VAL A 108 -5.63 15.94 -0.84
C VAL A 108 -5.86 16.89 -2.03
N PRO A 109 -4.82 17.42 -2.72
CA PRO A 109 -5.02 18.27 -3.89
C PRO A 109 -5.72 17.54 -5.06
N LEU A 110 -5.35 16.28 -5.32
CA LEU A 110 -6.01 15.50 -6.38
C LEU A 110 -7.47 15.23 -6.03
N GLY A 111 -7.78 14.93 -4.77
CA GLY A 111 -9.15 14.71 -4.31
C GLY A 111 -10.01 15.97 -4.42
N TYR A 112 -9.47 17.12 -4.03
CA TYR A 112 -10.17 18.40 -4.16
C TYR A 112 -10.40 18.79 -5.63
N THR A 113 -9.38 18.62 -6.47
CA THR A 113 -9.49 18.96 -7.90
C THR A 113 -10.49 18.05 -8.61
N LEU A 114 -10.35 16.72 -8.53
CA LEU A 114 -11.26 15.79 -9.23
C LEU A 114 -12.67 15.73 -8.63
N GLY A 115 -12.82 15.99 -7.33
CA GLY A 115 -14.11 15.89 -6.63
C GLY A 115 -14.95 17.16 -6.72
N ARG A 116 -14.32 18.35 -6.83
CA ARG A 116 -15.03 19.64 -6.70
C ARG A 116 -14.85 20.58 -7.88
N THR A 117 -13.83 20.37 -8.72
CA THR A 117 -13.35 21.37 -9.66
C THR A 117 -13.37 20.84 -11.09
N ASP A 118 -13.95 21.58 -12.04
CA ASP A 118 -13.99 21.20 -13.46
C ASP A 118 -12.66 21.50 -14.20
N TRP A 119 -11.54 21.62 -13.47
CA TRP A 119 -10.28 22.15 -14.01
C TRP A 119 -9.59 21.16 -14.97
N LEU A 120 -9.72 19.85 -14.72
CA LEU A 120 -9.05 18.79 -15.50
C LEU A 120 -10.05 17.86 -16.21
N ILE A 121 -11.15 17.53 -15.54
CA ILE A 121 -12.22 16.62 -15.97
C ILE A 121 -13.53 17.17 -15.36
N PRO A 122 -14.71 16.99 -15.97
CA PRO A 122 -15.97 17.29 -15.31
C PRO A 122 -16.04 16.64 -13.93
N HIS A 123 -16.55 17.36 -12.93
CA HIS A 123 -16.67 16.87 -11.55
C HIS A 123 -17.34 15.49 -11.49
N ILE A 124 -16.65 14.55 -10.85
CA ILE A 124 -17.09 13.15 -10.73
C ILE A 124 -17.57 12.83 -9.30
N ASP A 125 -17.88 13.88 -8.54
CA ASP A 125 -18.31 13.86 -7.14
C ASP A 125 -17.48 12.86 -6.29
N ALA A 126 -18.14 11.92 -5.62
CA ALA A 126 -17.52 10.93 -4.75
C ALA A 126 -16.51 10.01 -5.46
N LYS A 127 -16.68 9.74 -6.76
CA LYS A 127 -15.75 8.89 -7.51
C LYS A 127 -14.38 9.57 -7.68
N GLY A 128 -14.35 10.89 -7.80
CA GLY A 128 -13.12 11.67 -7.87
C GLY A 128 -12.24 11.48 -6.62
N PHE A 129 -12.86 11.46 -5.44
CA PHE A 129 -12.15 11.19 -4.18
C PHE A 129 -11.57 9.77 -4.11
N TRP A 130 -12.33 8.76 -4.55
CA TRP A 130 -11.85 7.38 -4.58
C TRP A 130 -10.66 7.20 -5.54
N ILE A 131 -10.71 7.83 -6.72
CA ILE A 131 -9.61 7.80 -7.69
C ILE A 131 -8.37 8.48 -7.08
N ALA A 132 -8.53 9.69 -6.53
CA ALA A 132 -7.44 10.41 -5.88
C ALA A 132 -6.81 9.60 -4.74
N PHE A 133 -7.63 8.92 -3.95
CA PHE A 133 -7.17 8.05 -2.88
C PHE A 133 -6.33 6.89 -3.43
N VAL A 134 -6.86 6.14 -4.41
CA VAL A 134 -6.13 5.03 -5.05
C VAL A 134 -4.80 5.52 -5.64
N VAL A 135 -4.80 6.64 -6.37
CA VAL A 135 -3.59 7.22 -6.97
C VAL A 135 -2.56 7.57 -5.90
N SER A 136 -2.97 8.21 -4.81
CA SER A 136 -2.07 8.58 -3.71
C SER A 136 -1.45 7.36 -3.02
N LEU A 137 -2.23 6.28 -2.85
CA LEU A 137 -1.74 5.01 -2.32
C LEU A 137 -0.79 4.31 -3.27
N THR A 138 -1.12 4.26 -4.57
CA THR A 138 -0.24 3.66 -5.58
C THR A 138 1.10 4.40 -5.62
N PHE A 139 1.07 5.72 -5.52
CA PHE A 139 2.30 6.53 -5.47
C PHE A 139 3.13 6.23 -4.21
N ALA A 140 2.50 6.15 -3.04
CA ALA A 140 3.17 5.77 -1.81
C ALA A 140 3.77 4.35 -1.89
N ALA A 141 3.00 3.39 -2.41
CA ALA A 141 3.45 2.01 -2.65
C ALA A 141 4.69 1.96 -3.55
N PHE A 142 4.68 2.73 -4.63
CA PHE A 142 5.79 2.83 -5.56
C PHE A 142 7.05 3.40 -4.90
N LEU A 143 6.93 4.54 -4.21
CA LEU A 143 8.06 5.18 -3.52
C LEU A 143 8.65 4.30 -2.41
N LEU A 144 7.80 3.66 -1.61
CA LEU A 144 8.25 2.72 -0.58
C LEU A 144 8.97 1.52 -1.20
N SER A 145 8.45 0.99 -2.30
CA SER A 145 9.07 -0.13 -3.03
C SER A 145 10.44 0.25 -3.59
N LEU A 146 10.59 1.46 -4.15
CA LEU A 146 11.89 2.00 -4.57
C LEU A 146 12.84 2.14 -3.38
N ARG A 147 12.36 2.62 -2.23
CA ARG A 147 13.16 2.75 -1.02
C ARG A 147 13.64 1.38 -0.51
N MET A 148 12.78 0.38 -0.53
CA MET A 148 13.13 -0.99 -0.19
C MET A 148 14.21 -1.54 -1.12
N LYS A 149 14.03 -1.42 -2.45
CA LYS A 149 15.04 -1.86 -3.43
C LYS A 149 16.38 -1.15 -3.20
N LYS A 150 16.37 0.17 -2.98
CA LYS A 150 17.58 0.95 -2.69
C LYS A 150 18.27 0.46 -1.41
N MET A 151 17.51 0.12 -0.37
CA MET A 151 18.07 -0.42 0.87
C MET A 151 18.70 -1.79 0.66
N GLN A 152 18.01 -2.66 -0.07
CA GLN A 152 18.47 -4.03 -0.34
C GLN A 152 19.63 -4.08 -1.35
N ALA A 153 19.83 -3.05 -2.16
CA ALA A 153 20.97 -2.90 -3.05
C ALA A 153 22.26 -2.46 -2.33
N MET A 154 22.19 -1.98 -1.08
CA MET A 154 23.39 -1.66 -0.31
C MET A 154 24.17 -2.93 0.04
N SER A 155 25.50 -2.81 0.07
CA SER A 155 26.38 -3.90 0.53
C SER A 155 25.99 -4.34 1.94
N ASP A 156 26.06 -5.64 2.21
CA ASP A 156 25.58 -6.21 3.46
C ASP A 156 26.35 -5.63 4.67
N ASN A 157 27.63 -5.34 4.49
CA ASN A 157 28.46 -4.63 5.47
C ASN A 157 27.96 -3.20 5.75
N ALA A 158 27.48 -2.49 4.73
CA ALA A 158 26.93 -1.15 4.90
C ALA A 158 25.57 -1.17 5.62
N ILE A 159 24.77 -2.21 5.41
CA ILE A 159 23.50 -2.42 6.14
C ILE A 159 23.82 -2.69 7.62
N LEU A 160 24.76 -3.58 7.91
CA LEU A 160 25.15 -3.92 9.29
C LEU A 160 25.77 -2.73 10.03
N GLN A 161 26.71 -2.00 9.40
CA GLN A 161 27.28 -0.78 9.97
C GLN A 161 26.22 0.29 10.28
N ARG A 162 25.20 0.42 9.43
CA ARG A 162 24.10 1.36 9.67
C ARG A 162 23.23 0.94 10.85
N LEU A 163 23.04 -0.36 11.06
CA LEU A 163 22.30 -0.89 12.22
C LEU A 163 23.09 -0.73 13.52
N GLU A 164 24.42 -0.86 13.47
CA GLU A 164 25.31 -0.61 14.62
C GLU A 164 25.31 0.87 15.03
N LYS A 165 25.33 1.81 14.07
CA LYS A 165 25.21 3.25 14.35
C LYS A 165 23.86 3.67 14.97
N LEU A 166 22.86 2.78 14.95
CA LEU A 166 21.53 3.02 15.51
C LEU A 166 21.32 2.29 16.86
N LYS A 167 22.32 1.57 17.35
CA LYS A 167 22.36 1.06 18.74
C LYS A 167 22.94 2.14 19.63
#